data_AF-A0A6V7VIP3-F1
#
_entry.id   AF-A0A6V7VIP3-F1
#
_cell.length_a   1.000
_cell.length_b   1.000
_cell.length_c   1.000
_cell.angle_alpha   90.00
_cell.angle_beta   90.00
_cell.angle_gamma   90.00
#
_symmetry.space_group_name_H-M   'P 1'
#
loop_
_entity.id
_entity.type
_entity.pdbx_description
1 polymer ?
#
loop_
_entity_poly.entity_id
_entity_poly.type
_entity_poly.pdbx_seq_one_letter_code
_entity_poly.pdbx_strand_id
1 'polypeptide(L)'
;MRKCIVATNIAETSLTVDGIFFVVDPGYCKLKVYNPKMGMDTLQVFPISQASANQRSGRAGRTGPGQCYRLYTQRQFKDEMLATTVPEIQRTNLSNVVLLLKSLNVEDLLHFHFMDSPPMENMLNSMYQLWILGALDNTGQLTNMGRKMVEFPLDPTLSKMLIQSVVMGCSSEILTIVSMLSVPSIFFRPKMREDEADARREKFSESDHLTFLNTYIQWQKHKYSSKWCTDNFIHAKAMRKVREVREQLLEIMESLKIETNSSGTDWDIVRKCICSAYFYNAARLKGIGEYANVRTGMPCFLHPTSSLFGMGYTPDYVVYHELIMTAKEYMQCVTAVEAQWLAELGPMFYSVKEASKTRSEKIRDTQRTTAAMEIEMEEAQRLISERKMMQSERSSSKSGEKQIAEAGRSVRSFKRSFGF
;
A
#
# COMPACT_ATOMS: atom_id res chain seq x y z
N MET A 1 37.33 -22.56 -14.03
CA MET A 1 36.25 -22.56 -12.99
C MET A 1 34.97 -22.07 -13.66
N ARG A 2 33.84 -22.79 -13.55
CA ARG A 2 32.56 -22.35 -14.14
C ARG A 2 31.76 -21.58 -13.09
N LYS A 3 31.21 -20.41 -13.44
CA LYS A 3 30.34 -19.62 -12.56
C LYS A 3 28.89 -20.04 -12.79
N CYS A 4 28.21 -20.48 -11.73
CA CYS A 4 26.78 -20.77 -11.76
C CYS A 4 26.05 -19.66 -11.00
N ILE A 5 24.98 -19.13 -11.58
CA ILE A 5 24.17 -18.06 -10.99
C ILE A 5 22.75 -18.58 -10.82
N VAL A 6 22.26 -18.57 -9.60
CA VAL A 6 20.84 -18.84 -9.28
C VAL A 6 20.16 -17.49 -9.08
N ALA A 7 19.23 -17.14 -9.97
CA ALA A 7 18.59 -15.84 -9.99
C ALA A 7 17.07 -15.93 -10.13
N THR A 8 16.39 -14.89 -9.67
CA THR A 8 14.95 -14.67 -9.90
C THR A 8 14.71 -14.02 -11.26
N ASN A 9 13.46 -13.64 -11.55
CA ASN A 9 13.09 -12.84 -12.72
C ASN A 9 13.80 -11.47 -12.79
N ILE A 10 14.55 -11.04 -11.78
CA ILE A 10 15.42 -9.85 -11.86
C ILE A 10 16.46 -9.99 -12.98
N ALA A 11 16.97 -11.21 -13.21
CA ALA A 11 17.92 -11.48 -14.30
C ALA A 11 17.24 -11.56 -15.68
N GLU A 12 15.90 -11.63 -15.74
CA GLU A 12 15.14 -11.73 -16.98
C GLU A 12 15.14 -10.45 -17.79
N THR A 13 15.08 -9.29 -17.13
CA THR A 13 14.98 -7.96 -17.73
C THR A 13 16.11 -7.05 -17.26
N SER A 14 16.20 -6.83 -15.95
CA SER A 14 16.87 -5.69 -15.32
C SER A 14 18.38 -5.83 -15.10
N LEU A 15 18.95 -7.03 -15.22
CA LEU A 15 20.39 -7.25 -15.01
C LEU A 15 21.05 -7.90 -16.23
N THR A 16 22.20 -7.35 -16.63
CA THR A 16 23.08 -7.94 -17.63
C THR A 16 24.26 -8.57 -16.90
N VAL A 17 24.43 -9.88 -17.02
CA VAL A 17 25.64 -10.55 -16.52
C VAL A 17 26.41 -11.08 -17.71
N ASP A 18 27.67 -10.68 -17.82
CA ASP A 18 28.53 -11.09 -18.92
C ASP A 18 28.96 -12.54 -18.78
N GLY A 19 29.13 -13.21 -19.92
CA GLY A 19 29.60 -14.60 -19.98
C GLY A 19 28.54 -15.65 -19.69
N ILE A 20 27.25 -15.33 -19.83
CA ILE A 20 26.16 -16.33 -19.78
C ILE A 20 26.08 -17.03 -21.14
N PHE A 21 26.48 -18.31 -21.18
CA PHE A 21 26.31 -19.19 -22.35
C PHE A 21 25.21 -20.23 -22.16
N PHE A 22 24.84 -20.54 -20.90
CA PHE A 22 23.89 -21.59 -20.56
C PHE A 22 22.81 -21.04 -19.64
N VAL A 23 21.55 -21.22 -20.02
CA VAL A 23 20.39 -20.87 -19.19
C VAL A 23 19.58 -22.13 -18.92
N VAL A 24 19.24 -22.36 -17.66
CA VAL A 24 18.30 -23.41 -17.25
C VAL A 24 17.03 -22.74 -16.77
N ASP A 25 15.92 -22.97 -17.47
CA ASP A 25 14.63 -22.32 -17.21
C ASP A 25 13.61 -23.32 -16.65
N PRO A 26 13.23 -23.20 -15.36
CA PRO A 26 12.21 -24.05 -14.77
C PRO A 26 10.79 -23.68 -15.20
N GLY A 27 10.55 -22.53 -15.87
CA GLY A 27 9.22 -22.18 -16.37
C GLY A 27 8.28 -21.52 -15.34
N TYR A 28 8.79 -21.14 -14.16
CA TYR A 28 7.99 -20.51 -13.10
C TYR A 28 8.48 -19.12 -12.72
N CYS A 29 7.56 -18.31 -12.20
CA CYS A 29 7.84 -17.04 -11.52
C CYS A 29 6.91 -16.89 -10.31
N LYS A 30 7.32 -16.06 -9.34
CA LYS A 30 6.49 -15.69 -8.20
C LYS A 30 5.92 -14.31 -8.47
N LEU A 31 4.59 -14.19 -8.52
CA LEU A 31 3.89 -12.94 -8.80
C LEU A 31 3.06 -12.53 -7.59
N LYS A 32 3.00 -11.22 -7.36
CA LYS A 32 2.11 -10.61 -6.37
C LYS A 32 0.72 -10.48 -7.02
N VAL A 33 -0.28 -11.12 -6.41
CA VAL A 33 -1.68 -11.14 -6.87
C VAL A 33 -2.57 -10.68 -5.73
N TYR A 34 -3.32 -9.62 -5.99
CA TYR A 34 -4.30 -9.04 -5.08
C TYR A 34 -5.61 -9.80 -5.15
N ASN A 35 -6.11 -10.23 -3.99
CA ASN A 35 -7.44 -10.79 -3.85
C ASN A 35 -8.38 -9.73 -3.26
N PRO A 36 -9.32 -9.15 -4.06
CA PRO A 36 -10.20 -8.08 -3.61
C PRO A 36 -11.12 -8.50 -2.45
N LYS A 37 -11.60 -9.75 -2.46
CA LYS A 37 -12.53 -10.26 -1.43
C LYS A 37 -11.85 -10.38 -0.06
N MET A 38 -10.59 -10.80 -0.07
CA MET A 38 -9.78 -10.92 1.13
C MET A 38 -9.11 -9.58 1.51
N GLY A 39 -9.03 -8.64 0.57
CA GLY A 39 -8.33 -7.37 0.72
C GLY A 39 -6.82 -7.51 0.90
N MET A 40 -6.22 -8.62 0.45
CA MET A 40 -4.82 -8.95 0.69
C MET A 40 -4.06 -9.21 -0.60
N ASP A 41 -2.76 -8.92 -0.58
CA ASP A 41 -1.83 -9.35 -1.61
C ASP A 41 -1.24 -10.73 -1.26
N THR A 42 -1.24 -11.63 -2.23
CA THR A 42 -0.66 -12.97 -2.09
C THR A 42 0.50 -13.13 -3.07
N LEU A 43 1.58 -13.77 -2.62
CA LEU A 43 2.69 -14.13 -3.51
C LEU A 43 2.53 -15.58 -3.95
N GLN A 44 1.99 -15.77 -5.15
CA GLN A 44 1.73 -17.09 -5.71
C GLN A 44 2.74 -17.43 -6.81
N VAL A 45 3.03 -18.72 -6.97
CA VAL A 45 3.89 -19.23 -8.02
C VAL A 45 3.03 -19.50 -9.25
N PHE A 46 3.36 -18.85 -10.36
CA PHE A 46 2.68 -19.02 -11.64
C PHE A 46 3.63 -19.53 -12.71
N PRO A 47 3.12 -20.25 -13.73
CA PRO A 47 3.88 -20.48 -14.95
C PRO A 47 4.21 -19.14 -15.63
N ILE A 48 5.39 -19.07 -16.24
CA ILE A 48 5.79 -17.88 -17.00
C ILE A 48 5.03 -17.78 -18.33
N SER A 49 5.02 -16.58 -18.90
CA SER A 49 4.54 -16.38 -20.28
C SER A 49 5.58 -16.82 -21.30
N GLN A 50 5.13 -17.06 -22.53
CA GLN A 50 6.00 -17.32 -23.68
C GLN A 50 6.97 -16.15 -23.91
N ALA A 51 6.51 -14.91 -23.76
CA ALA A 51 7.36 -13.72 -23.81
C ALA A 51 8.49 -13.78 -22.76
N SER A 52 8.19 -14.11 -21.51
CA SER A 52 9.18 -14.25 -20.44
C SER A 52 10.17 -15.38 -20.71
N ALA A 53 9.68 -16.55 -21.12
CA ALA A 53 10.52 -17.68 -21.52
C ALA A 53 11.49 -17.32 -22.64
N ASN A 54 11.02 -16.55 -23.63
CA ASN A 54 11.84 -16.07 -24.73
C ASN A 54 12.90 -15.06 -24.25
N GLN A 55 12.54 -14.14 -23.35
CA GLN A 55 13.52 -13.23 -22.74
C GLN A 55 14.60 -13.97 -21.95
N ARG A 56 14.23 -15.00 -21.18
CA ARG A 56 15.17 -15.85 -20.45
C ARG A 56 16.13 -16.56 -21.40
N SER A 57 15.63 -17.18 -22.47
CA SER A 57 16.49 -17.81 -23.48
C SER A 57 17.42 -16.80 -24.17
N GLY A 58 16.95 -15.57 -24.39
CA GLY A 58 17.75 -14.49 -24.98
C GLY A 58 18.96 -14.09 -24.15
N ARG A 59 18.98 -14.39 -22.84
CA ARG A 59 20.15 -14.11 -21.97
C ARG A 59 21.37 -14.95 -22.34
N ALA A 60 21.17 -16.18 -22.84
CA ALA A 60 22.26 -17.06 -23.28
C ALA A 60 22.93 -16.57 -24.58
N GLY A 61 22.23 -15.76 -25.39
CA GLY A 61 22.67 -15.35 -26.72
C GLY A 61 23.37 -14.01 -26.79
N ARG A 62 23.70 -13.37 -25.65
CA ARG A 62 24.19 -11.99 -25.63
C ARG A 62 25.66 -11.83 -26.03
N THR A 63 26.50 -12.75 -25.59
CA THR A 63 27.96 -12.67 -25.79
C THR A 63 28.43 -13.60 -26.91
N GLY A 64 27.61 -14.54 -27.33
CA GLY A 64 27.93 -15.53 -28.35
C GLY A 64 26.84 -16.61 -28.46
N PRO A 65 27.07 -17.68 -29.23
CA PRO A 65 26.13 -18.80 -29.32
C PRO A 65 25.98 -19.49 -27.97
N GLY A 66 24.77 -19.42 -27.41
CA GLY A 66 24.42 -20.05 -26.14
C GLY A 66 23.30 -21.08 -26.28
N GLN A 67 23.04 -21.79 -25.19
CA GLN A 67 22.00 -22.82 -25.11
C GLN A 67 21.04 -22.53 -23.96
N CYS A 68 19.75 -22.76 -24.20
CA CYS A 68 18.71 -22.66 -23.19
C CYS A 68 18.05 -24.03 -22.99
N TYR A 69 18.10 -24.52 -21.76
CA TYR A 69 17.48 -25.76 -21.33
C TYR A 69 16.18 -25.42 -20.62
N ARG A 70 15.05 -25.67 -21.28
CA ARG A 70 13.70 -25.50 -20.72
C ARG A 70 13.27 -26.80 -20.03
N LEU A 71 12.89 -26.74 -18.75
CA LEU A 71 12.49 -27.92 -17.97
C LEU A 71 11.00 -28.26 -18.12
N TYR A 72 10.41 -27.90 -19.26
CA TYR A 72 9.00 -28.11 -19.59
C TYR A 72 8.89 -28.57 -21.04
N THR A 73 7.81 -29.27 -21.36
CA THR A 73 7.62 -29.82 -22.71
C THR A 73 7.28 -28.73 -23.73
N GLN A 74 7.55 -29.00 -25.00
CA GLN A 74 7.18 -28.08 -26.08
C GLN A 74 5.66 -27.86 -26.15
N ARG A 75 4.86 -28.85 -25.76
CA ARG A 75 3.40 -28.75 -25.65
C ARG A 75 3.01 -27.72 -24.59
N GLN A 76 3.57 -27.81 -23.39
CA GLN A 76 3.31 -26.85 -22.31
C GLN A 76 3.66 -25.41 -22.72
N PHE A 77 4.79 -25.23 -23.42
CA PHE A 77 5.19 -23.92 -23.91
C PHE A 77 4.20 -23.31 -24.93
N LYS A 78 3.62 -24.13 -25.81
CA LYS A 78 2.72 -23.64 -26.88
C LYS A 78 1.26 -23.53 -26.44
N ASP A 79 0.78 -24.51 -25.67
CA ASP A 79 -0.64 -24.70 -25.41
C ASP A 79 -1.06 -24.23 -24.00
N GLU A 80 -0.17 -24.33 -23.00
CA GLU A 80 -0.51 -24.00 -21.59
C GLU A 80 -0.03 -22.61 -21.16
N MET A 81 1.14 -22.16 -21.66
CA MET A 81 1.70 -20.86 -21.30
C MET A 81 1.03 -19.71 -22.05
N LEU A 82 0.67 -18.66 -21.32
CA LEU A 82 0.14 -17.42 -21.89
C LEU A 82 1.17 -16.77 -22.84
N ALA A 83 0.71 -16.15 -23.92
CA ALA A 83 1.59 -15.48 -24.87
C ALA A 83 2.38 -14.33 -24.21
N THR A 84 1.68 -13.50 -23.43
CA THR A 84 2.24 -12.36 -22.69
C THR A 84 1.90 -12.46 -21.21
N THR A 85 2.67 -11.78 -20.36
CA THR A 85 2.37 -11.69 -18.93
C THR A 85 1.18 -10.79 -18.68
N VAL A 86 0.30 -11.17 -17.75
CA VAL A 86 -0.81 -10.32 -17.30
C VAL A 86 -0.26 -9.00 -16.74
N PRO A 87 -0.79 -7.83 -17.18
CA PRO A 87 -0.37 -6.51 -16.74
C PRO A 87 -0.45 -6.32 -15.22
N GLU A 88 0.40 -5.45 -14.68
CA GLU A 88 0.45 -5.19 -13.24
C GLU A 88 -0.83 -4.56 -12.69
N ILE A 89 -1.41 -3.61 -13.43
CA ILE A 89 -2.64 -2.91 -13.05
C ILE A 89 -3.84 -3.86 -12.85
N GLN A 90 -3.83 -5.04 -13.47
CA GLN A 90 -4.91 -6.03 -13.34
C GLN A 90 -4.74 -6.96 -12.14
N ARG A 91 -3.56 -6.98 -11.51
CA ARG A 91 -3.19 -7.97 -10.48
C ARG A 91 -2.74 -7.38 -9.14
N THR A 92 -2.62 -6.06 -9.02
CA THR A 92 -2.20 -5.39 -7.78
C THR A 92 -3.33 -4.55 -7.17
N ASN A 93 -3.15 -4.14 -5.91
CA ASN A 93 -4.02 -3.17 -5.25
C ASN A 93 -3.87 -1.79 -5.93
N LEU A 94 -5.00 -1.18 -6.28
CA LEU A 94 -5.06 0.09 -7.02
C LEU A 94 -5.21 1.32 -6.13
N SER A 95 -5.15 1.20 -4.80
CA SER A 95 -5.41 2.32 -3.89
C SER A 95 -4.49 3.52 -4.13
N ASN A 96 -3.20 3.31 -4.38
CA ASN A 96 -2.27 4.39 -4.75
C ASN A 96 -2.61 5.01 -6.12
N VAL A 97 -2.95 4.17 -7.10
CA VAL A 97 -3.26 4.60 -8.47
C VAL A 97 -4.56 5.41 -8.48
N VAL A 98 -5.59 4.95 -7.77
CA VAL A 98 -6.87 5.65 -7.62
C VAL A 98 -6.67 6.99 -6.92
N LEU A 99 -5.88 7.03 -5.85
CA LEU A 99 -5.56 8.26 -5.13
C LEU A 99 -4.87 9.29 -6.04
N LEU A 100 -3.90 8.84 -6.86
CA LEU A 100 -3.21 9.67 -7.83
C LEU A 100 -4.13 10.14 -8.98
N LEU A 101 -4.96 9.27 -9.54
CA LEU A 101 -5.90 9.67 -10.60
C LEU A 101 -6.91 10.71 -10.08
N LYS A 102 -7.36 10.57 -8.83
CA LYS A 102 -8.24 11.54 -8.18
C LYS A 102 -7.56 12.88 -7.90
N SER A 103 -6.26 12.89 -7.56
CA SER A 103 -5.52 14.15 -7.41
C SER A 103 -5.31 14.89 -8.75
N LEU A 104 -5.28 14.15 -9.87
CA LEU A 104 -5.27 14.69 -11.23
C LEU A 104 -6.66 15.14 -11.73
N ASN A 105 -7.67 15.19 -10.85
CA ASN A 105 -9.05 15.57 -11.14
C ASN A 105 -9.77 14.66 -12.16
N VAL A 106 -9.44 13.37 -12.19
CA VAL A 106 -10.22 12.39 -12.95
C VAL A 106 -11.50 12.03 -12.17
N GLU A 107 -12.65 12.51 -12.64
CA GLU A 107 -13.94 12.28 -11.97
C GLU A 107 -14.40 10.82 -12.12
N ASP A 108 -14.44 10.33 -13.36
CA ASP A 108 -14.92 8.98 -13.69
C ASP A 108 -13.76 8.03 -13.97
N LEU A 109 -13.52 7.13 -13.02
CA LEU A 109 -12.47 6.12 -13.11
C LEU A 109 -12.90 4.91 -13.97
N LEU A 110 -14.21 4.64 -14.06
CA LEU A 110 -14.73 3.48 -14.79
C LEU A 110 -14.65 3.69 -16.31
N HIS A 111 -14.83 4.93 -16.76
CA HIS A 111 -14.71 5.32 -18.17
C HIS A 111 -13.33 5.87 -18.53
N PHE A 112 -12.36 5.79 -17.62
CA PHE A 112 -10.99 6.23 -17.92
C PHE A 112 -10.33 5.29 -18.95
N HIS A 113 -9.66 5.87 -19.94
CA HIS A 113 -9.02 5.14 -21.03
C HIS A 113 -7.69 4.51 -20.59
N PHE A 114 -7.76 3.40 -19.86
CA PHE A 114 -6.59 2.56 -19.59
C PHE A 114 -6.15 1.80 -20.85
N MET A 115 -4.84 1.56 -21.00
CA MET A 115 -4.31 0.67 -22.04
C MET A 115 -4.81 -0.76 -21.81
N ASP A 116 -4.67 -1.22 -20.57
CA ASP A 116 -5.24 -2.46 -20.07
C ASP A 116 -6.11 -2.13 -18.85
N SER A 117 -7.43 -2.22 -19.01
CA SER A 117 -8.35 -1.86 -17.93
C SER A 117 -8.24 -2.81 -16.74
N PRO A 118 -8.18 -2.30 -15.51
CA PRO A 118 -8.25 -3.13 -14.32
C PRO A 118 -9.65 -3.74 -14.15
N PRO A 119 -9.78 -4.87 -13.43
CA PRO A 119 -11.08 -5.40 -13.03
C PRO A 119 -11.88 -4.38 -12.22
N MET A 120 -13.17 -4.23 -12.53
CA MET A 120 -14.06 -3.29 -11.82
C MET A 120 -14.11 -3.56 -10.31
N GLU A 121 -14.07 -4.83 -9.90
CA GLU A 121 -14.06 -5.23 -8.48
C GLU A 121 -12.82 -4.70 -7.73
N ASN A 122 -11.65 -4.69 -8.36
CA ASN A 122 -10.43 -4.14 -7.76
C ASN A 122 -10.53 -2.62 -7.61
N MET A 123 -11.06 -1.94 -8.64
CA MET A 123 -11.24 -0.49 -8.61
C MET A 123 -12.22 -0.05 -7.51
N LEU A 124 -13.38 -0.72 -7.42
CA LEU A 124 -14.39 -0.45 -6.40
C LEU A 124 -13.85 -0.71 -4.99
N ASN A 125 -13.11 -1.80 -4.79
CA ASN A 125 -12.50 -2.09 -3.49
C ASN A 125 -11.44 -1.05 -3.10
N SER A 126 -10.60 -0.61 -4.05
CA SER A 126 -9.61 0.45 -3.78
C SER A 126 -10.29 1.80 -3.46
N MET A 127 -11.37 2.15 -4.15
CA MET A 127 -12.17 3.33 -3.80
C MET A 127 -12.79 3.22 -2.40
N TYR A 128 -13.33 2.04 -2.07
CA TYR A 128 -13.89 1.75 -0.76
C TYR A 128 -12.82 1.83 0.34
N GLN A 129 -11.63 1.29 0.11
CA GLN A 129 -10.50 1.40 1.04
C GLN A 129 -10.11 2.87 1.28
N LEU A 130 -10.00 3.68 0.23
CA LEU A 130 -9.66 5.09 0.37
C LEU A 130 -10.76 5.89 1.08
N TRP A 131 -12.02 5.56 0.86
CA TRP A 131 -13.15 6.15 1.59
C TRP A 131 -13.09 5.79 3.09
N ILE A 132 -12.84 4.53 3.43
CA ILE A 132 -12.62 4.09 4.83
C ILE A 132 -11.46 4.85 5.48
N LEU A 133 -10.38 5.07 4.73
CA LEU A 133 -9.23 5.81 5.22
C LEU A 133 -9.54 7.31 5.42
N GLY A 134 -10.65 7.83 4.88
CA GLY A 134 -11.01 9.24 4.91
C GLY A 134 -10.28 10.05 3.83
N ALA A 135 -9.66 9.39 2.85
CA ALA A 135 -9.02 10.04 1.71
C ALA A 135 -10.04 10.49 0.67
N LEU A 136 -11.14 9.74 0.52
CA LEU A 136 -12.28 10.08 -0.33
C LEU A 136 -13.51 10.41 0.52
N ASP A 137 -14.29 11.36 0.04
CA ASP A 137 -15.59 11.74 0.61
C ASP A 137 -16.71 10.79 0.12
N ASN A 138 -17.91 10.90 0.69
CA ASN A 138 -19.12 10.13 0.31
C ASN A 138 -19.49 10.27 -1.18
N THR A 139 -19.02 11.33 -1.82
CA THR A 139 -19.22 11.61 -3.26
C THR A 139 -18.07 11.12 -4.15
N GLY A 140 -17.03 10.50 -3.58
CA GLY A 140 -15.86 10.02 -4.32
C GLY A 140 -14.88 11.12 -4.73
N GLN A 141 -14.96 12.29 -4.09
CA GLN A 141 -14.02 13.41 -4.24
C GLN A 141 -12.90 13.35 -3.21
N LEU A 142 -11.75 13.94 -3.53
CA LEU A 142 -10.56 13.93 -2.67
C LEU A 142 -10.72 14.90 -1.48
N THR A 143 -10.57 14.40 -0.25
CA THR A 143 -10.62 15.21 0.97
C THR A 143 -9.32 15.97 1.20
N ASN A 144 -9.30 16.90 2.17
CA ASN A 144 -8.06 17.57 2.59
C ASN A 144 -7.02 16.58 3.13
N MET A 145 -7.46 15.50 3.79
CA MET A 145 -6.57 14.43 4.23
C MET A 145 -6.02 13.65 3.02
N GLY A 146 -6.89 13.29 2.06
CA GLY A 146 -6.49 12.62 0.83
C GLY A 146 -5.47 13.43 0.02
N ARG A 147 -5.62 14.76 -0.07
CA ARG A 147 -4.64 15.65 -0.71
C ARG A 147 -3.27 15.57 -0.04
N LYS A 148 -3.22 15.57 1.29
CA LYS A 148 -1.96 15.39 2.02
C LYS A 148 -1.36 13.99 1.79
N MET A 149 -2.19 12.95 1.67
CA MET A 149 -1.71 11.59 1.42
C MET A 149 -0.99 11.44 0.08
N VAL A 150 -1.44 12.15 -0.97
CA VAL A 150 -0.86 12.08 -2.34
C VAL A 150 0.59 12.54 -2.38
N GLU A 151 0.96 13.50 -1.54
CA GLU A 151 2.31 14.08 -1.49
C GLU A 151 3.35 13.10 -0.92
N PHE A 152 2.89 12.08 -0.17
CA PHE A 152 3.78 11.06 0.38
C PHE A 152 3.95 9.90 -0.61
N PRO A 153 5.20 9.45 -0.89
CA PRO A 153 5.47 8.29 -1.72
C PRO A 153 5.28 6.98 -0.93
N LEU A 154 4.14 6.82 -0.28
CA LEU A 154 3.81 5.74 0.62
C LEU A 154 2.41 5.18 0.31
N ASP A 155 2.14 3.96 0.78
CA ASP A 155 0.78 3.43 0.74
C ASP A 155 -0.18 4.30 1.56
N PRO A 156 -1.47 4.40 1.17
CA PRO A 156 -2.37 5.40 1.75
C PRO A 156 -2.65 5.14 3.23
N THR A 157 -2.48 3.89 3.66
CA THR A 157 -2.62 3.40 5.02
C THR A 157 -1.48 3.91 5.91
N LEU A 158 -0.24 3.86 5.41
CA LEU A 158 0.95 4.42 6.06
C LEU A 158 0.88 5.96 6.07
N SER A 159 0.45 6.57 4.96
CA SER A 159 0.23 8.03 4.87
C SER A 159 -0.82 8.49 5.88
N LYS A 160 -1.93 7.76 6.04
CA LYS A 160 -2.94 8.03 7.07
C LYS A 160 -2.34 7.98 8.47
N MET A 161 -1.56 6.94 8.77
CA MET A 161 -0.91 6.78 10.07
C MET A 161 -0.02 7.99 10.39
N LEU A 162 0.77 8.45 9.42
CA LEU A 162 1.64 9.60 9.58
C LEU A 162 0.84 10.90 9.80
N ILE A 163 -0.20 11.14 9.03
CA ILE A 163 -1.04 12.35 9.17
C ILE A 163 -1.77 12.35 10.53
N GLN A 164 -2.30 11.21 10.95
CA GLN A 164 -3.04 11.09 12.21
C GLN A 164 -2.12 11.20 13.44
N SER A 165 -0.86 10.78 13.32
CA SER A 165 0.12 10.86 14.41
C SER A 165 0.36 12.28 14.92
N VAL A 166 0.15 13.28 14.06
CA VAL A 166 0.29 14.71 14.37
C VAL A 166 -0.82 15.14 15.32
N VAL A 167 -2.05 14.71 15.05
CA VAL A 167 -3.22 15.00 15.90
C VAL A 167 -3.07 14.37 17.27
N MET A 168 -2.42 13.19 17.35
CA MET A 168 -2.17 12.48 18.60
C MET A 168 -0.85 12.86 19.29
N GLY A 169 -0.01 13.70 18.67
CA GLY A 169 1.28 14.13 19.23
C GLY A 169 2.40 13.07 19.27
N CYS A 170 2.34 12.01 18.45
CA CYS A 170 3.32 10.91 18.40
C CYS A 170 4.02 10.76 17.04
N SER A 171 4.15 11.86 16.32
CA SER A 171 4.64 11.87 14.94
C SER A 171 6.10 11.44 14.76
N SER A 172 6.99 11.69 15.73
CA SER A 172 8.41 11.29 15.63
C SER A 172 8.59 9.77 15.67
N GLU A 173 7.82 9.11 16.54
CA GLU A 173 7.79 7.66 16.73
C GLU A 173 7.17 7.00 15.50
N ILE A 174 6.02 7.50 15.06
CA ILE A 174 5.31 6.96 13.90
C ILE A 174 6.11 7.13 12.62
N LEU A 175 6.76 8.28 12.40
CA LEU A 175 7.66 8.50 11.27
C LEU A 175 8.78 7.44 11.22
N THR A 176 9.31 7.06 12.38
CA THR A 176 10.34 6.01 12.47
C THR A 176 9.75 4.63 12.14
N ILE A 177 8.56 4.31 12.65
CA ILE A 177 7.86 3.05 12.37
C ILE A 177 7.52 2.94 10.88
N VAL A 178 6.94 3.98 10.28
CA VAL A 178 6.65 4.03 8.83
C VAL A 178 7.91 3.79 8.02
N SER A 179 9.02 4.45 8.38
CA SER A 179 10.30 4.28 7.67
C SER A 179 10.84 2.85 7.77
N MET A 180 10.64 2.18 8.90
CA MET A 180 11.03 0.78 9.11
C MET A 180 10.15 -0.18 8.30
N LEU A 181 8.84 0.10 8.16
CA LEU A 181 7.90 -0.70 7.36
C LEU A 181 8.14 -0.57 5.85
N SER A 182 8.58 0.61 5.38
CA SER A 182 8.84 0.85 3.95
C SER A 182 10.10 0.15 3.42
N VAL A 183 10.94 -0.42 4.29
CA VAL A 183 12.17 -1.13 3.92
C VAL A 183 11.96 -2.64 4.08
N PRO A 184 12.51 -3.49 3.18
CA PRO A 184 12.45 -4.94 3.34
C PRO A 184 12.96 -5.42 4.69
N SER A 185 12.51 -6.61 5.12
CA SER A 185 12.78 -7.20 6.44
C SER A 185 14.20 -6.92 6.95
N ILE A 186 14.24 -6.21 8.08
CA ILE A 186 15.47 -5.69 8.69
C ILE A 186 16.16 -6.75 9.54
N PHE A 187 15.38 -7.64 10.15
CA PHE A 187 15.86 -8.77 10.93
C PHE A 187 16.23 -9.93 10.02
N PHE A 188 17.37 -10.56 10.29
CA PHE A 188 17.77 -11.79 9.61
C PHE A 188 17.95 -12.92 10.61
N ARG A 189 17.46 -14.12 10.25
CA ARG A 189 17.46 -15.30 11.11
C ARG A 189 18.30 -16.40 10.46
N PRO A 190 19.59 -16.56 10.83
CA PRO A 190 20.44 -17.59 10.26
C PRO A 190 20.02 -18.98 10.75
N LYS A 191 19.89 -19.96 9.85
CA LYS A 191 19.41 -21.33 10.18
C LYS A 191 20.17 -22.06 11.29
N MET A 192 21.43 -21.69 11.56
CA MET A 192 22.24 -22.32 12.62
C MET A 192 22.32 -21.48 13.91
N ARG A 193 21.74 -20.27 13.93
CA ARG A 193 21.76 -19.36 15.08
C ARG A 193 20.39 -18.71 15.31
N GLU A 194 19.35 -19.51 15.10
CA GLU A 194 17.96 -19.04 15.22
C GLU A 194 17.65 -18.63 16.65
N ASP A 195 17.97 -19.48 17.63
CA ASP A 195 17.71 -19.22 19.05
C ASP A 195 18.45 -17.98 19.58
N GLU A 196 19.70 -17.75 19.12
CA GLU A 196 20.47 -16.56 19.51
C GLU A 196 19.85 -15.28 18.92
N ALA A 197 19.40 -15.33 17.67
CA ALA A 197 18.74 -14.20 17.02
C ALA A 197 17.40 -13.88 17.69
N ASP A 198 16.63 -14.90 18.05
CA ASP A 198 15.34 -14.75 18.72
C ASP A 198 15.53 -14.20 20.15
N ALA A 199 16.51 -14.70 20.91
CA ALA A 199 16.84 -14.20 22.25
C ALA A 199 17.33 -12.73 22.24
N ARG A 200 18.01 -12.30 21.17
CA ARG A 200 18.39 -10.89 20.99
C ARG A 200 17.18 -10.03 20.69
N ARG A 201 16.24 -10.53 19.89
CA ARG A 201 15.03 -9.81 19.51
C ARG A 201 14.03 -9.67 20.65
N GLU A 202 13.92 -10.68 21.50
CA GLU A 202 13.02 -10.69 22.65
C GLU A 202 13.28 -9.51 23.61
N LYS A 203 14.53 -9.03 23.70
CA LYS A 203 14.92 -7.86 24.49
C LYS A 203 14.25 -6.55 24.04
N PHE A 204 13.71 -6.50 22.83
CA PHE A 204 13.05 -5.33 22.24
C PHE A 204 11.53 -5.53 22.12
N SER A 205 11.00 -6.62 22.67
CA SER A 205 9.69 -7.17 22.36
C SER A 205 8.63 -6.63 23.32
N GLU A 206 7.75 -5.76 22.81
CA GLU A 206 6.43 -5.47 23.39
C GLU A 206 5.32 -5.58 22.33
N SER A 207 5.60 -5.11 21.11
CA SER A 207 4.82 -5.39 19.90
C SER A 207 5.73 -5.28 18.68
N ASP A 208 5.35 -5.80 17.52
CA ASP A 208 6.24 -5.77 16.34
C ASP A 208 6.58 -4.33 15.91
N HIS A 209 5.58 -3.44 15.88
CA HIS A 209 5.80 -2.04 15.52
C HIS A 209 6.69 -1.32 16.54
N LEU A 210 6.50 -1.57 17.84
CA LEU A 210 7.35 -1.00 18.89
C LEU A 210 8.75 -1.61 18.87
N THR A 211 8.89 -2.89 18.50
CA THR A 211 10.20 -3.51 18.31
C THR A 211 11.00 -2.80 17.23
N PHE A 212 10.37 -2.36 16.13
CA PHE A 212 11.05 -1.53 15.13
C PHE A 212 11.52 -0.20 15.71
N LEU A 213 10.66 0.49 16.45
CA LEU A 213 11.00 1.76 17.10
C LEU A 213 12.16 1.61 18.08
N ASN A 214 12.07 0.63 18.99
CA ASN A 214 13.11 0.34 19.98
C ASN A 214 14.44 -0.01 19.32
N THR A 215 14.40 -0.81 18.25
CA THR A 215 15.59 -1.17 17.47
C THR A 215 16.26 0.08 16.88
N TYR A 216 15.49 0.99 16.29
CA TYR A 216 16.02 2.23 15.73
C TYR A 216 16.61 3.15 16.80
N ILE A 217 15.91 3.34 17.92
CA ILE A 217 16.38 4.16 19.05
C ILE A 217 17.71 3.61 19.61
N GLN A 218 17.82 2.30 19.78
CA GLN A 218 19.05 1.67 20.28
C GLN A 218 20.20 1.80 19.28
N TRP A 219 19.92 1.64 17.99
CA TRP A 219 20.90 1.86 16.94
C TRP A 219 21.41 3.31 16.92
N GLN A 220 20.51 4.28 17.10
CA GLN A 220 20.84 5.70 17.23
C GLN A 220 21.71 5.99 18.46
N LYS A 221 21.39 5.41 19.63
CA LYS A 221 22.20 5.51 20.85
C LYS A 221 23.62 4.97 20.65
N HIS A 222 23.77 3.89 19.89
CA HIS A 222 25.06 3.33 19.50
C HIS A 222 25.72 4.01 18.30
N LYS A 223 25.37 5.28 18.02
CA LYS A 223 25.94 6.12 16.96
C LYS A 223 25.92 5.47 15.58
N TYR A 224 24.83 4.77 15.25
CA TYR A 224 24.63 4.12 13.95
C TYR A 224 25.70 3.05 13.61
N SER A 225 26.25 2.38 14.64
CA SER A 225 27.30 1.38 14.47
C SER A 225 26.84 0.18 13.64
N SER A 226 27.59 -0.15 12.60
CA SER A 226 27.37 -1.37 11.81
C SER A 226 27.69 -2.64 12.61
N LYS A 227 28.64 -2.56 13.56
CA LYS A 227 29.00 -3.69 14.43
C LYS A 227 27.82 -4.07 15.33
N TRP A 228 27.14 -3.07 15.90
CA TRP A 228 25.95 -3.29 16.70
C TRP A 228 24.83 -3.99 15.92
N CYS A 229 24.64 -3.63 14.64
CA CYS A 229 23.67 -4.32 13.79
C CYS A 229 24.03 -5.80 13.61
N THR A 230 25.30 -6.11 13.32
CA THR A 230 25.76 -7.49 13.15
C THR A 230 25.59 -8.30 14.44
N ASP A 231 25.92 -7.72 15.59
CA ASP A 231 25.82 -8.37 16.90
C ASP A 231 24.37 -8.63 17.35
N ASN A 232 23.39 -7.94 16.76
CA ASN A 232 21.96 -8.10 17.04
C ASN A 232 21.17 -8.68 15.85
N PHE A 233 21.85 -9.29 14.88
CA PHE A 233 21.21 -9.94 13.72
C PHE A 233 20.32 -9.00 12.88
N ILE A 234 20.79 -7.77 12.70
CA ILE A 234 20.14 -6.72 11.90
C ILE A 234 20.95 -6.42 10.64
N HIS A 235 20.27 -6.24 9.52
CA HIS A 235 20.90 -5.82 8.27
C HIS A 235 21.31 -4.34 8.30
N ALA A 236 22.60 -4.05 8.47
CA ALA A 236 23.14 -2.69 8.49
C ALA A 236 22.88 -1.88 7.21
N LYS A 237 22.78 -2.54 6.04
CA LYS A 237 22.40 -1.87 4.78
C LYS A 237 20.93 -1.44 4.78
N ALA A 238 20.04 -2.27 5.32
CA ALA A 238 18.63 -1.94 5.45
C ALA A 238 18.42 -0.77 6.43
N MET A 239 19.09 -0.77 7.59
CA MET A 239 19.01 0.32 8.56
C MET A 239 19.48 1.67 8.01
N ARG A 240 20.54 1.68 7.19
CA ARG A 240 20.96 2.90 6.48
C ARG A 240 19.86 3.40 5.54
N LYS A 241 19.22 2.48 4.80
CA LYS A 241 18.10 2.84 3.93
C LYS A 241 16.90 3.38 4.70
N VAL A 242 16.59 2.81 5.87
CA VAL A 242 15.54 3.32 6.76
C VAL A 242 15.83 4.77 7.14
N ARG A 243 17.08 5.08 7.50
CA ARG A 243 17.46 6.45 7.86
C ARG A 243 17.27 7.42 6.69
N GLU A 244 17.70 7.04 5.48
CA GLU A 244 17.48 7.85 4.28
C GLU A 244 15.98 8.11 4.03
N VAL A 245 15.14 7.07 4.12
CA VAL A 245 13.68 7.19 3.95
C VAL A 245 13.09 8.08 5.04
N ARG A 246 13.56 7.94 6.28
CA ARG A 246 13.11 8.76 7.40
C ARG A 246 13.43 10.24 7.19
N GLU A 247 14.64 10.56 6.72
CA GLU A 247 15.07 11.93 6.41
C GLU A 247 14.21 12.52 5.27
N GLN A 248 13.97 11.76 4.19
CA GLN A 248 13.09 12.19 3.09
C GLN A 248 11.65 12.47 3.54
N LEU A 249 11.09 11.59 4.37
CA LEU A 249 9.73 11.77 4.88
C LEU A 249 9.64 12.96 5.84
N LEU A 250 10.69 13.23 6.62
CA LEU A 250 10.76 14.42 7.48
C LEU A 250 10.75 15.71 6.65
N GLU A 251 11.54 15.78 5.58
CA GLU A 251 11.57 16.92 4.66
C GLU A 251 10.18 17.19 4.03
N ILE A 252 9.47 16.13 3.64
CA ILE A 252 8.10 16.25 3.11
C ILE A 252 7.15 16.75 4.21
N MET A 253 7.24 16.24 5.43
CA MET A 253 6.42 16.72 6.56
C MET A 253 6.64 18.21 6.84
N GLU A 254 7.90 18.66 6.85
CA GLU A 254 8.26 20.08 7.03
C GLU A 254 7.68 20.94 5.91
N SER A 255 7.76 20.48 4.66
CA SER A 255 7.18 21.18 3.49
C SER A 255 5.66 21.33 3.60
N LEU A 256 4.98 20.35 4.19
CA LEU A 256 3.53 20.33 4.41
C LEU A 256 3.11 21.06 5.69
N LYS A 257 4.06 21.70 6.41
CA LYS A 257 3.87 22.37 7.70
C LYS A 257 3.26 21.45 8.75
N ILE A 258 3.72 20.21 8.77
CA ILE A 258 3.30 19.20 9.74
C ILE A 258 4.28 19.24 10.91
N GLU A 259 3.79 19.58 12.11
CA GLU A 259 4.62 19.62 13.31
C GLU A 259 5.08 18.22 13.72
N THR A 260 6.32 18.14 14.20
CA THR A 260 6.92 16.89 14.69
C THR A 260 6.99 16.89 16.21
N ASN A 261 6.00 16.24 16.82
CA ASN A 261 5.88 16.07 18.27
C ASN A 261 6.20 14.61 18.63
N SER A 262 6.79 14.43 19.81
CA SER A 262 7.10 13.12 20.40
C SER A 262 6.22 12.90 21.62
N SER A 263 5.65 11.70 21.73
CA SER A 263 4.83 11.31 22.89
C SER A 263 5.66 10.87 24.10
N GLY A 264 6.99 10.94 24.03
CA GLY A 264 7.89 10.57 25.10
C GLY A 264 7.89 9.05 25.36
N THR A 265 7.37 8.64 26.52
CA THR A 265 7.29 7.23 26.95
C THR A 265 5.89 6.64 26.91
N ASP A 266 4.90 7.39 26.43
CA ASP A 266 3.53 6.89 26.31
C ASP A 266 3.38 6.10 24.99
N TRP A 267 3.59 4.79 25.08
CA TRP A 267 3.47 3.88 23.95
C TRP A 267 2.01 3.62 23.55
N ASP A 268 1.05 3.93 24.41
CA ASP A 268 -0.37 3.65 24.17
C ASP A 268 -0.91 4.60 23.11
N ILE A 269 -0.44 5.84 23.13
CA ILE A 269 -0.72 6.83 22.07
C ILE A 269 -0.20 6.31 20.72
N VAL A 270 1.00 5.73 20.68
CA VAL A 270 1.59 5.15 19.45
C VAL A 270 0.75 3.96 18.99
N ARG A 271 0.36 3.05 19.90
CA ARG A 271 -0.51 1.89 19.59
C ARG A 271 -1.89 2.33 19.09
N LYS A 272 -2.49 3.34 19.71
CA LYS A 272 -3.76 3.95 19.29
C LYS A 272 -3.63 4.61 17.91
N CYS A 273 -2.50 5.24 17.62
CA CYS A 273 -2.21 5.79 16.30
C CYS A 273 -2.09 4.70 15.22
N ILE A 274 -1.38 3.61 15.49
CA ILE A 274 -1.34 2.45 14.58
C ILE A 274 -2.75 1.89 14.35
N CYS A 275 -3.53 1.76 15.42
CA CYS A 275 -4.93 1.33 15.35
C CYS A 275 -5.77 2.22 14.42
N SER A 276 -5.57 3.54 14.43
CA SER A 276 -6.34 4.48 13.61
C SER A 276 -6.13 4.32 12.10
N ALA A 277 -4.96 3.79 11.70
CA ALA A 277 -4.65 3.51 10.32
C ALA A 277 -5.07 2.09 9.93
N TYR A 278 -4.82 1.12 10.81
CA TYR A 278 -5.01 -0.30 10.53
C TYR A 278 -6.31 -0.90 11.05
N PHE A 279 -7.27 -0.12 11.55
CA PHE A 279 -8.50 -0.66 12.14
C PHE A 279 -9.25 -1.63 11.23
N TYR A 280 -9.16 -1.50 9.90
CA TYR A 280 -9.79 -2.43 8.96
C TYR A 280 -9.04 -3.78 8.82
N ASN A 281 -7.79 -3.83 9.28
CA ASN A 281 -6.92 -5.00 9.42
C ASN A 281 -6.81 -5.43 10.90
N ALA A 282 -7.96 -5.50 11.59
CA ALA A 282 -8.04 -6.00 12.95
C ALA A 282 -8.39 -7.50 12.98
N ALA A 283 -7.83 -8.23 13.93
CA ALA A 283 -8.16 -9.61 14.23
C ALA A 283 -8.45 -9.81 15.71
N ARG A 284 -9.33 -10.77 16.02
CA ARG A 284 -9.74 -11.15 17.37
C ARG A 284 -9.34 -12.60 17.65
N LEU A 285 -8.89 -12.87 18.87
CA LEU A 285 -8.60 -14.21 19.34
C LEU A 285 -9.88 -15.07 19.36
N LYS A 286 -9.83 -16.23 18.69
CA LYS A 286 -10.95 -17.20 18.63
C LYS A 286 -10.60 -18.51 19.35
N GLY A 287 -9.34 -18.92 19.31
CA GLY A 287 -8.85 -20.14 19.95
C GLY A 287 -7.34 -20.06 20.23
N ILE A 288 -6.75 -21.19 20.62
CA ILE A 288 -5.31 -21.27 20.93
C ILE A 288 -4.51 -21.02 19.66
N GLY A 289 -3.88 -19.84 19.57
CA GLY A 289 -3.06 -19.44 18.42
C GLY A 289 -3.84 -19.14 17.14
N GLU A 290 -5.18 -19.19 17.17
CA GLU A 290 -6.06 -18.88 16.05
C GLU A 290 -6.77 -17.54 16.30
N TYR A 291 -6.54 -16.60 15.39
CA TYR A 291 -7.26 -15.34 15.32
C TYR A 291 -8.26 -15.40 14.17
N ALA A 292 -9.28 -14.56 14.23
CA ALA A 292 -10.19 -14.32 13.12
C ALA A 292 -10.24 -12.83 12.81
N ASN A 293 -10.15 -12.46 11.54
CA ASN A 293 -10.33 -11.07 11.13
C ASN A 293 -11.72 -10.58 11.58
N VAL A 294 -11.78 -9.41 12.22
CA VAL A 294 -13.03 -8.92 12.83
C VAL A 294 -14.08 -8.56 11.78
N ARG A 295 -13.67 -8.18 10.57
CA ARG A 295 -14.56 -7.79 9.47
C ARG A 295 -14.96 -8.97 8.60
N THR A 296 -13.99 -9.78 8.16
CA THR A 296 -14.25 -10.86 7.19
C THR A 296 -14.54 -12.19 7.85
N GLY A 297 -14.24 -12.34 9.14
CA GLY A 297 -14.37 -13.61 9.87
C GLY A 297 -13.37 -14.69 9.44
N MET A 298 -12.42 -14.35 8.55
CA MET A 298 -11.44 -15.31 8.05
C MET A 298 -10.43 -15.69 9.14
N PRO A 299 -10.05 -16.97 9.24
CA PRO A 299 -9.04 -17.41 10.18
C PRO A 299 -7.66 -16.86 9.77
N CYS A 300 -6.91 -16.37 10.74
CA CYS A 300 -5.58 -15.82 10.58
C CYS A 300 -4.70 -16.30 11.74
N PHE A 301 -3.41 -16.51 11.48
CA PHE A 301 -2.43 -16.97 12.46
C PHE A 301 -1.36 -15.91 12.65
N LEU A 302 -0.76 -15.83 13.85
CA LEU A 302 0.43 -15.00 14.05
C LEU A 302 1.60 -15.61 13.29
N HIS A 303 2.33 -14.79 12.52
CA HIS A 303 3.55 -15.26 11.89
C HIS A 303 4.58 -15.67 12.96
N PRO A 304 5.35 -16.76 12.78
CA PRO A 304 6.33 -17.21 13.78
C PRO A 304 7.41 -16.18 14.11
N THR A 305 7.66 -15.24 13.20
CA THR A 305 8.57 -14.12 13.45
C THR A 305 7.92 -12.95 14.16
N SER A 306 6.66 -13.02 14.59
CA SER A 306 6.05 -11.95 15.37
C SER A 306 6.54 -11.99 16.82
N SER A 307 6.86 -10.82 17.36
CA SER A 307 7.19 -10.58 18.76
C SER A 307 6.10 -11.14 19.71
N LEU A 308 4.84 -11.14 19.28
CA LEU A 308 3.69 -11.62 20.06
C LEU A 308 3.55 -13.14 20.10
N PHE A 309 4.25 -13.89 19.23
CA PHE A 309 4.14 -15.35 19.17
C PHE A 309 4.76 -16.04 20.40
N GLY A 310 5.80 -15.44 20.99
CA GLY A 310 6.59 -16.03 22.09
C GLY A 310 6.29 -15.48 23.50
N MET A 311 5.37 -14.53 23.63
CA MET A 311 5.22 -13.72 24.85
C MET A 311 4.49 -14.38 26.03
N GLY A 312 4.01 -15.61 25.89
CA GLY A 312 3.28 -16.31 26.96
C GLY A 312 1.89 -15.74 27.29
N TYR A 313 1.53 -14.56 26.79
CA TYR A 313 0.18 -14.01 26.79
C TYR A 313 -0.31 -13.79 25.35
N THR A 314 -1.60 -14.06 25.12
CA THR A 314 -2.25 -13.87 23.81
C THR A 314 -3.26 -12.72 23.91
N PRO A 315 -3.00 -11.56 23.29
CA PRO A 315 -3.93 -10.43 23.33
C PRO A 315 -5.26 -10.76 22.63
N ASP A 316 -6.38 -10.27 23.18
CA ASP A 316 -7.71 -10.53 22.63
C ASP A 316 -7.92 -9.89 21.25
N TYR A 317 -7.36 -8.70 21.05
CA TYR A 317 -7.46 -7.95 19.80
C TYR A 317 -6.08 -7.49 19.34
N VAL A 318 -5.85 -7.63 18.04
CA VAL A 318 -4.62 -7.24 17.39
C VAL A 318 -4.89 -6.53 16.07
N VAL A 319 -4.00 -5.63 15.70
CA VAL A 319 -3.92 -5.05 14.34
C VAL A 319 -2.65 -5.52 13.67
N TYR A 320 -2.73 -5.75 12.36
CA TYR A 320 -1.60 -6.22 11.56
C TYR A 320 -1.38 -5.33 10.32
N HIS A 321 -0.12 -5.22 9.92
CA HIS A 321 0.28 -4.45 8.73
C HIS A 321 -0.13 -5.16 7.44
N GLU A 322 0.31 -6.41 7.30
CA GLU A 322 0.11 -7.24 6.11
C GLU A 322 -0.33 -8.65 6.49
N LEU A 323 -1.07 -9.29 5.58
CA LEU A 323 -1.44 -10.70 5.66
C LEU A 323 -0.74 -11.43 4.53
N ILE A 324 0.00 -12.50 4.84
CA ILE A 324 0.72 -13.30 3.87
C ILE A 324 0.12 -14.70 3.81
N MET A 325 -0.25 -15.12 2.59
CA MET A 325 -0.67 -16.49 2.31
C MET A 325 0.56 -17.36 2.02
N THR A 326 0.75 -18.42 2.81
CA THR A 326 1.70 -19.51 2.49
C THR A 326 0.98 -20.86 2.52
N ALA A 327 1.14 -21.65 3.59
CA ALA A 327 0.30 -22.81 3.89
C ALA A 327 -0.95 -22.42 4.68
N LYS A 328 -0.84 -21.34 5.47
CA LYS A 328 -1.91 -20.68 6.22
C LYS A 328 -1.78 -19.17 6.03
N GLU A 329 -2.82 -18.45 6.38
CA GLU A 329 -2.86 -16.99 6.43
C GLU A 329 -2.09 -16.51 7.66
N TYR A 330 -0.91 -15.93 7.46
CA TYR A 330 -0.09 -15.40 8.54
C TYR A 330 -0.15 -13.87 8.58
N MET A 331 -0.45 -13.32 9.75
CA MET A 331 -0.39 -11.89 10.04
C MET A 331 1.07 -11.50 10.32
N GLN A 332 1.54 -10.48 9.61
CA GLN A 332 2.88 -9.91 9.77
C GLN A 332 2.81 -8.51 10.37
N CYS A 333 3.79 -8.20 11.22
CA CYS A 333 3.91 -6.95 11.97
C CYS A 333 2.63 -6.65 12.76
N VAL A 334 2.50 -7.30 13.91
CA VAL A 334 1.29 -7.31 14.72
C VAL A 334 1.48 -6.48 16.00
N THR A 335 0.45 -5.71 16.37
CA THR A 335 0.40 -4.95 17.61
C THR A 335 -0.90 -5.22 18.35
N ALA A 336 -0.79 -5.48 19.66
CA ALA A 336 -1.92 -5.63 20.57
C ALA A 336 -2.64 -4.29 20.76
N VAL A 337 -3.97 -4.31 20.69
CA VAL A 337 -4.83 -3.13 20.84
C VAL A 337 -6.04 -3.41 21.71
N GLU A 338 -6.61 -2.35 22.27
CA GLU A 338 -7.84 -2.43 23.04
C GLU A 338 -9.08 -2.37 22.14
N ALA A 339 -10.14 -3.08 22.54
CA ALA A 339 -11.41 -3.07 21.82
C ALA A 339 -12.07 -1.68 21.78
N GLN A 340 -11.84 -0.86 22.81
CA GLN A 340 -12.36 0.51 22.90
C GLN A 340 -11.76 1.39 21.80
N TRP A 341 -10.45 1.28 21.53
CA TRP A 341 -9.79 2.07 20.49
C TRP A 341 -10.31 1.72 19.10
N LEU A 342 -10.60 0.44 18.84
CA LEU A 342 -11.21 0.01 17.58
C LEU A 342 -12.59 0.65 17.39
N ALA A 343 -13.42 0.69 18.43
CA ALA A 343 -14.74 1.32 18.38
C ALA A 343 -14.69 2.84 18.24
N GLU A 344 -13.75 3.51 18.90
CA GLU A 344 -13.57 4.96 18.81
C GLU A 344 -13.04 5.41 17.44
N LEU A 345 -12.06 4.68 16.90
CA LEU A 345 -11.35 5.07 15.68
C LEU A 345 -12.02 4.54 14.40
N GLY A 346 -12.86 3.52 14.52
CA GLY A 346 -13.63 2.93 13.43
C GLY A 346 -15.11 2.76 13.77
N PRO A 347 -15.85 3.82 14.15
CA PRO A 347 -17.24 3.72 14.60
C PRO A 347 -18.19 3.18 13.51
N MET A 348 -17.83 3.34 12.23
CA MET A 348 -18.58 2.76 11.11
C MET A 348 -18.52 1.22 11.07
N PHE A 349 -17.47 0.62 11.64
CA PHE A 349 -17.22 -0.82 11.59
C PHE A 349 -17.42 -1.50 12.93
N TYR A 350 -17.12 -0.79 14.01
CA TYR A 350 -17.02 -1.35 15.34
C TYR A 350 -17.92 -0.60 16.30
N SER A 351 -18.74 -1.36 17.03
CA SER A 351 -19.51 -0.86 18.16
C SER A 351 -19.15 -1.67 19.39
N VAL A 352 -18.83 -1.03 20.51
CA VAL A 352 -18.66 -1.75 21.78
C VAL A 352 -20.03 -2.31 22.18
N LYS A 353 -20.12 -3.63 22.36
CA LYS A 353 -21.30 -4.24 22.97
C LYS A 353 -21.30 -3.92 24.47
N GLU A 354 -21.82 -2.75 24.82
CA GLU A 354 -22.19 -2.47 26.21
C GLU A 354 -23.36 -3.39 26.58
N ALA A 355 -23.20 -4.14 27.69
CA ALA A 355 -24.23 -5.02 28.23
C ALA A 355 -25.47 -4.25 28.72
N SER A 356 -25.34 -2.93 28.91
CA SER A 356 -26.33 -2.04 29.53
C SER A 356 -27.27 -1.34 28.54
N LYS A 357 -26.91 -1.26 27.25
CA LYS A 357 -27.72 -0.54 26.24
C LYS A 357 -28.81 -1.43 25.65
N THR A 358 -30.05 -0.95 25.70
CA THR A 358 -31.20 -1.67 25.12
C THR A 358 -31.11 -1.71 23.58
N ARG A 359 -31.71 -2.73 22.97
CA ARG A 359 -31.74 -2.89 21.50
C ARG A 359 -32.28 -1.64 20.78
N SER A 360 -33.22 -0.94 21.42
CA SER A 360 -33.83 0.30 20.91
C SER A 360 -32.86 1.48 20.86
N GLU A 361 -31.98 1.63 21.84
CA GLU A 361 -30.97 2.71 21.87
C GLU A 361 -29.92 2.52 20.78
N LYS A 362 -29.49 1.26 20.54
CA LYS A 362 -28.56 0.94 19.44
C LYS A 362 -29.13 1.28 18.08
N ILE A 363 -30.40 0.93 17.84
CA ILE A 363 -31.09 1.28 16.58
C ILE A 363 -31.15 2.80 16.41
N ARG A 364 -31.39 3.55 17.49
CA ARG A 364 -31.50 5.01 17.46
C ARG A 364 -30.15 5.70 17.18
N ASP A 365 -29.06 5.18 17.74
CA ASP A 365 -27.71 5.69 17.45
C ASP A 365 -27.29 5.37 16.01
N THR A 366 -27.52 4.15 15.53
CA THR A 366 -27.26 3.81 14.13
C THR A 366 -28.09 4.68 13.19
N GLN A 367 -29.39 4.86 13.47
CA GLN A 367 -30.27 5.74 12.70
C GLN A 367 -29.79 7.19 12.68
N ARG A 368 -29.27 7.71 13.79
CA ARG A 368 -28.67 9.05 13.85
C ARG A 368 -27.41 9.15 12.99
N THR A 369 -26.58 8.11 13.00
CA THR A 369 -25.33 8.12 12.23
C THR A 369 -25.62 8.01 10.74
N THR A 370 -26.54 7.11 10.33
CA THR A 370 -26.99 7.01 8.94
C THR A 370 -27.70 8.27 8.47
N ALA A 371 -28.57 8.86 9.30
CA ALA A 371 -29.23 10.13 8.94
C ALA A 371 -28.22 11.28 8.79
N ALA A 372 -27.19 11.36 9.64
CA ALA A 372 -26.12 12.34 9.48
C ALA A 372 -25.36 12.13 8.16
N MET A 373 -25.04 10.88 7.81
CA MET A 373 -24.40 10.55 6.53
C MET A 373 -25.29 10.86 5.32
N GLU A 374 -26.60 10.63 5.42
CA GLU A 374 -27.57 10.97 4.36
C GLU A 374 -27.65 12.49 4.16
N ILE A 375 -27.71 13.27 5.24
CA ILE A 375 -27.71 14.74 5.17
C ILE A 375 -26.42 15.25 4.52
N GLU A 376 -25.25 14.75 4.95
CA GLU A 376 -23.97 15.10 4.33
C GLU A 376 -23.92 14.73 2.85
N MET A 377 -24.49 13.57 2.47
CA MET A 377 -24.55 13.13 1.08
C MET A 377 -25.45 14.04 0.23
N GLU A 378 -26.61 14.45 0.74
CA GLU A 378 -27.50 15.38 0.06
C GLU A 378 -26.85 16.75 -0.14
N GLU A 379 -26.19 17.30 0.90
CA GLU A 379 -25.47 18.57 0.80
C GLU A 379 -24.33 18.49 -0.22
N ALA A 380 -23.55 17.40 -0.19
CA ALA A 380 -22.45 17.19 -1.13
C ALA A 380 -22.97 16.99 -2.57
N GLN A 381 -24.09 16.30 -2.77
CA GLN A 381 -24.74 16.17 -4.09
C GLN A 381 -25.25 17.51 -4.61
N ARG A 382 -25.85 18.35 -3.75
CA ARG A 382 -26.27 19.72 -4.12
C ARG A 382 -25.07 20.54 -4.59
N LEU A 383 -23.98 20.56 -3.83
CA LEU A 383 -22.74 21.27 -4.20
C LEU A 383 -22.15 20.77 -5.53
N ILE A 384 -22.21 19.46 -5.80
CA ILE A 384 -21.77 18.89 -7.07
C ILE A 384 -22.68 19.35 -8.22
N SER A 385 -24.00 19.34 -8.01
CA SER A 385 -24.95 19.79 -9.02
C SER A 385 -24.76 21.27 -9.35
N GLU A 386 -24.53 22.12 -8.36
CA GLU A 386 -24.21 23.54 -8.53
C GLU A 386 -22.89 23.74 -9.27
N ARG A 387 -21.84 22.99 -8.93
CA ARG A 387 -20.55 23.04 -9.65
C ARG A 387 -20.70 22.59 -11.10
N LYS A 388 -21.49 21.55 -11.38
CA LYS A 388 -21.77 21.09 -12.75
C LYS A 388 -22.56 22.14 -13.54
N MET A 389 -23.55 22.79 -12.93
CA MET A 389 -24.26 23.92 -13.56
C MET A 389 -23.30 25.07 -13.87
N MET A 390 -22.47 25.51 -12.92
CA MET A 390 -21.48 26.56 -13.17
C MET A 390 -20.42 26.19 -14.22
N GLN A 391 -19.97 24.93 -14.27
CA GLN A 391 -19.08 24.45 -15.33
C GLN A 391 -19.77 24.45 -16.69
N SER A 392 -21.05 24.05 -16.75
CA SER A 392 -21.84 24.06 -17.99
C SER A 392 -22.01 25.50 -18.50
N GLU A 393 -22.29 26.46 -17.62
CA GLU A 393 -22.39 27.89 -17.95
C GLU A 393 -21.05 28.49 -18.41
N ARG A 394 -19.93 28.08 -17.78
CA ARG A 394 -18.58 28.46 -18.23
C ARG A 394 -18.20 27.82 -19.56
N SER A 395 -18.72 26.64 -19.88
CA SER A 395 -18.46 25.97 -21.16
C SER A 395 -19.32 26.54 -22.29
N SER A 396 -20.57 26.92 -22.01
CA SER A 396 -21.47 27.55 -22.98
C SER A 396 -21.01 28.96 -23.32
N SER A 397 -20.58 29.75 -22.33
CA SER A 397 -19.97 31.08 -22.57
C SER A 397 -18.69 31.01 -23.44
N LYS A 398 -17.83 30.00 -23.23
CA LYS A 398 -16.63 29.79 -24.07
C LYS A 398 -16.93 29.29 -25.48
N SER A 399 -18.08 28.64 -25.70
CA SER A 399 -18.51 28.20 -27.03
C SER A 399 -19.08 29.34 -27.90
N GLY A 400 -19.52 30.45 -27.29
CA GLY A 400 -20.02 31.64 -27.99
C GLY A 400 -18.93 32.51 -28.64
N GLU A 401 -17.65 32.31 -28.32
CA GLU A 401 -16.53 33.15 -28.82
C GLU A 401 -15.71 32.53 -29.96
N LYS A 402 -16.06 31.35 -30.48
CA LYS A 402 -15.38 30.79 -31.66
C LYS A 402 -16.01 31.26 -32.97
N GLN A 403 -15.67 32.48 -33.41
CA GLN A 403 -15.77 32.80 -34.85
C GLN A 403 -14.71 31.98 -35.61
N ILE A 404 -15.17 30.99 -36.36
CA ILE A 404 -14.34 30.19 -37.26
C ILE A 404 -14.02 31.07 -38.48
N ALA A 405 -12.76 31.47 -38.61
CA ALA A 405 -12.26 32.10 -39.84
C ALA A 405 -11.98 31.01 -40.89
N GLU A 406 -12.83 30.93 -41.92
CA GLU A 406 -12.53 30.16 -43.13
C GLU A 406 -11.53 30.93 -44.02
N ALA A 407 -10.37 30.34 -44.24
CA ALA A 407 -9.39 30.85 -45.18
C ALA A 407 -9.79 30.49 -46.62
N GLY A 408 -10.14 31.50 -47.42
CA GLY A 408 -10.18 31.37 -48.88
C GLY A 408 -11.36 32.05 -49.57
N ARG A 409 -11.35 33.39 -49.67
CA ARG A 409 -11.99 34.09 -50.80
C ARG A 409 -11.28 35.39 -51.14
N SER A 410 -10.97 35.51 -52.43
CA SER A 410 -10.09 36.47 -53.11
C SER A 410 -10.34 37.95 -52.79
N VAL A 411 -9.25 38.67 -52.50
CA VAL A 411 -9.19 40.14 -52.44
C VAL A 411 -9.40 40.70 -53.85
N ARG A 412 -10.55 41.33 -54.11
CA ARG A 412 -10.72 42.23 -55.26
C ARG A 412 -10.36 43.66 -54.86
N SER A 413 -9.24 44.10 -55.45
CA SER A 413 -8.77 45.47 -55.65
C SER A 413 -9.86 46.56 -55.60
N PHE A 414 -9.66 47.56 -54.73
CA PHE A 414 -10.25 48.89 -54.87
C PHE A 414 -9.13 49.93 -54.93
N LYS A 415 -8.94 50.51 -56.11
CA LYS A 415 -8.10 51.69 -56.37
C LYS A 415 -8.60 52.89 -55.56
N ARG A 416 -7.69 53.64 -54.94
CA ARG A 416 -7.89 55.05 -54.60
C ARG A 416 -6.78 55.88 -55.23
N SER A 417 -7.18 56.78 -56.12
CA SER A 417 -6.35 57.84 -56.70
C SER A 417 -6.06 58.90 -55.65
N PHE A 418 -4.79 59.28 -55.51
CA PHE A 418 -4.38 60.56 -54.92
C PHE A 418 -4.15 61.56 -56.04
N GLY A 419 -4.68 62.77 -55.90
CA GLY A 419 -4.38 63.93 -56.72
C GLY A 419 -3.59 64.95 -55.90
N PHE A 420 -2.46 65.35 -56.50
CA PHE A 420 -1.46 66.38 -56.15
C PHE A 420 -0.75 66.32 -54.80
#